data_AF-A0A5E7RU67-F1
#
_entry.id   AF-A0A5E7RU67-F1
#
_cell.length_a   1.000
_cell.length_b   1.000
_cell.length_c   1.000
_cell.angle_alpha   90.00
_cell.angle_beta   90.00
_cell.angle_gamma   90.00
#
_symmetry.space_group_name_H-M   'P 1'
#
loop_
_entity.id
_entity.type
_entity.pdbx_description
1 polymer ?
#
loop_
_entity_poly.entity_id
_entity_poly.type
_entity_poly.pdbx_seq_one_letter_code
_entity_poly.pdbx_strand_id
1 'polypeptide(L)'
;MISIKPFACCRLFCAMNLMSMAALLLVSPHVTARVIDNTSETIGSGNSEDRYQLQNGATLTAIDARTFDIRVRSGPTLTLDRSHVTGDGFDDGVGVSGGTANITASQINGGTNATGLSAGDGPDGTTSSKVTVLDSTITGGRNGGLVNGRSQLNLERSSLAGTNPEGAGLLMSSGNATASSSSITGGKNGVWIAVNPGISAPSTLILDNQSSVIGQNGSAILVDGFNVSTPSANIEVRNKSTLEGSNGTLLEVNGGGSANLLVSNSSLVGNVIVEAGSVGTVQLENAATLTGRLDNLEQLTINSDATWVMVGDGDIARLSMDGGAIKLGER
;
A
#
# COMPACT_ATOMS: atom_id res chain seq x y z
N MET A 1 67.02 -57.97 28.01
CA MET A 1 65.70 -57.48 28.49
C MET A 1 65.74 -55.97 28.30
N ILE A 2 65.22 -55.41 27.21
CA ILE A 2 63.87 -54.82 27.13
C ILE A 2 63.48 -54.72 25.64
N SER A 3 62.25 -55.12 25.33
CA SER A 3 61.59 -55.07 24.02
C SER A 3 60.87 -53.72 23.86
N ILE A 4 60.95 -53.07 22.70
CA ILE A 4 60.04 -51.97 22.33
C ILE A 4 59.45 -52.28 20.94
N LYS A 5 58.13 -52.48 20.91
CA LYS A 5 57.30 -52.67 19.72
C LYS A 5 56.93 -51.31 19.09
N PRO A 6 56.59 -51.27 17.78
CA PRO A 6 56.34 -50.04 17.04
C PRO A 6 54.95 -49.46 17.33
N PHE A 7 54.86 -48.13 17.42
CA PHE A 7 53.59 -47.40 17.42
C PHE A 7 53.09 -47.20 15.99
N ALA A 8 51.92 -47.76 15.68
CA ALA A 8 51.17 -47.49 14.46
C ALA A 8 50.60 -46.06 14.52
N CYS A 9 50.96 -45.21 13.55
CA CYS A 9 50.36 -43.88 13.41
C CYS A 9 48.92 -44.03 12.89
N CYS A 10 47.98 -43.52 13.68
CA CYS A 10 46.55 -43.70 13.58
C CYS A 10 45.94 -42.90 12.41
N ARG A 11 44.94 -43.47 11.73
CA ARG A 11 44.11 -42.86 10.67
C ARG A 11 43.32 -41.60 11.12
N LEU A 12 43.56 -41.11 12.34
CA LEU A 12 42.94 -39.92 12.93
C LEU A 12 43.49 -38.60 12.37
N PHE A 13 44.72 -38.58 11.86
CA PHE A 13 45.37 -37.34 11.42
C PHE A 13 44.83 -36.81 10.07
N CYS A 14 44.33 -37.69 9.19
CA CYS A 14 43.68 -37.27 7.94
C CYS A 14 42.25 -36.74 8.14
N ALA A 15 41.52 -37.25 9.14
CA ALA A 15 40.16 -36.78 9.44
C ALA A 15 40.16 -35.39 10.12
N MET A 16 41.24 -35.04 10.83
CA MET A 16 41.35 -33.76 11.54
C MET A 16 41.72 -32.58 10.64
N ASN A 17 42.31 -32.82 9.47
CA ASN A 17 42.64 -31.76 8.50
C ASN A 17 41.46 -31.35 7.59
N LEU A 18 40.43 -32.18 7.46
CA LEU A 18 39.22 -31.80 6.71
C LEU A 18 38.24 -30.95 7.54
N MET A 19 38.28 -31.03 8.88
CA MET A 19 37.40 -30.22 9.74
C MET A 19 37.87 -28.77 9.92
N SER A 20 39.17 -28.47 9.78
CA SER A 20 39.65 -27.08 9.90
C SER A 20 39.39 -26.24 8.64
N MET A 21 39.32 -26.86 7.46
CA MET A 21 38.96 -26.17 6.21
C MET A 21 37.44 -25.92 6.07
N ALA A 22 36.59 -26.69 6.75
CA ALA A 22 35.14 -26.45 6.76
C ALA A 22 34.75 -25.20 7.57
N ALA A 23 35.56 -24.81 8.56
CA ALA A 23 35.28 -23.65 9.41
C ALA A 23 35.53 -22.28 8.74
N LEU A 24 36.24 -22.23 7.59
CA LEU A 24 36.47 -20.99 6.83
C LEU A 24 35.45 -20.71 5.72
N LEU A 25 34.47 -21.60 5.48
CA LEU A 25 33.45 -21.43 4.43
C LEU A 25 32.11 -20.88 4.96
N LEU A 26 32.04 -20.44 6.22
CA LEU A 26 30.85 -19.87 6.85
C LEU A 26 30.98 -18.38 7.17
N VAL A 27 31.84 -17.64 6.46
CA VAL A 27 31.70 -16.18 6.41
C VAL A 27 30.74 -15.87 5.26
N SER A 28 29.44 -16.12 5.49
CA SER A 28 28.42 -15.52 4.63
C SER A 28 28.61 -14.00 4.71
N PRO A 29 28.80 -13.27 3.60
CA PRO A 29 28.70 -11.83 3.66
C PRO A 29 27.28 -11.53 4.14
N HIS A 30 27.15 -10.96 5.33
CA HIS A 30 25.94 -10.22 5.67
C HIS A 30 25.88 -9.10 4.62
N VAL A 31 25.03 -9.26 3.60
CA VAL A 31 24.87 -8.28 2.51
C VAL A 31 24.17 -7.06 3.11
N THR A 32 24.96 -6.19 3.73
CA THR A 32 24.53 -4.89 4.24
C THR A 32 24.22 -3.98 3.07
N ALA A 33 23.16 -3.16 3.18
CA ALA A 33 22.81 -2.21 2.14
C ALA A 33 23.94 -1.24 1.84
N ARG A 34 24.16 -0.98 0.56
CA ARG A 34 25.06 0.07 0.08
C ARG A 34 24.47 1.43 0.41
N VAL A 35 25.20 2.20 1.20
CA VAL A 35 24.78 3.52 1.64
C VAL A 35 25.23 4.58 0.64
N ILE A 36 24.29 5.40 0.16
CA ILE A 36 24.54 6.62 -0.60
C ILE A 36 24.21 7.79 0.33
N ASP A 37 25.23 8.58 0.64
CA ASP A 37 25.17 9.66 1.62
C ASP A 37 25.57 10.97 0.96
N ASN A 38 24.64 11.94 0.91
CA ASN A 38 24.85 13.29 0.39
C ASN A 38 25.56 13.35 -0.97
N THR A 39 25.32 12.34 -1.80
CA THR A 39 25.94 12.14 -3.11
C THR A 39 24.90 11.66 -4.11
N SER A 40 25.20 11.83 -5.39
CA SER A 40 24.36 11.35 -6.49
C SER A 40 25.01 10.15 -7.17
N GLU A 41 24.23 9.10 -7.40
CA GLU A 41 24.67 7.90 -8.12
C GLU A 41 23.66 7.54 -9.20
N THR A 42 24.17 7.04 -10.32
CA THR A 42 23.38 6.44 -11.39
C THR A 42 23.78 4.99 -11.57
N ILE A 43 22.79 4.10 -11.61
CA ILE A 43 22.96 2.67 -11.84
C ILE A 43 22.11 2.22 -13.03
N GLY A 44 22.53 1.14 -13.69
CA GLY A 44 21.76 0.52 -14.77
C GLY A 44 22.05 -0.97 -14.92
N SER A 45 21.73 -1.52 -16.09
CA SER A 45 21.77 -2.97 -16.37
C SER A 45 23.14 -3.64 -16.21
N GLY A 46 24.23 -2.87 -16.27
CA GLY A 46 25.59 -3.37 -16.06
C GLY A 46 26.03 -3.47 -14.59
N ASN A 47 25.24 -2.94 -13.66
CA ASN A 47 25.50 -3.03 -12.23
C ASN A 47 24.97 -4.37 -11.68
N SER A 48 25.71 -4.98 -10.77
CA SER A 48 25.21 -6.12 -9.99
C SER A 48 24.10 -5.68 -9.05
N GLU A 49 23.12 -6.56 -8.81
CA GLU A 49 22.05 -6.31 -7.85
C GLU A 49 22.61 -6.06 -6.43
N ASP A 50 22.15 -5.00 -5.79
CA ASP A 50 22.52 -4.63 -4.43
C ASP A 50 21.30 -4.02 -3.71
N ARG A 51 21.38 -3.95 -2.38
CA ARG A 51 20.45 -3.21 -1.53
C ARG A 51 20.93 -1.77 -1.41
N TYR A 52 20.02 -0.80 -1.41
CA TYR A 52 20.40 0.61 -1.32
C TYR A 52 19.77 1.31 -0.13
N GLN A 53 20.57 2.13 0.55
CA GLN A 53 20.08 3.08 1.55
C GLN A 53 20.52 4.49 1.16
N LEU A 54 19.56 5.37 0.90
CA LEU A 54 19.80 6.78 0.60
C LEU A 54 19.59 7.61 1.87
N GLN A 55 20.50 8.54 2.14
CA GLN A 55 20.42 9.45 3.30
C GLN A 55 21.03 10.83 3.02
N ASN A 56 20.70 11.81 3.87
CA ASN A 56 21.28 13.15 3.88
C ASN A 56 21.26 13.86 2.52
N GLY A 57 20.11 13.87 1.84
CA GLY A 57 19.97 14.55 0.54
C GLY A 57 20.61 13.79 -0.65
N ALA A 58 20.95 12.51 -0.47
CA ALA A 58 21.42 11.67 -1.56
C ALA A 58 20.44 11.60 -2.75
N THR A 59 20.96 11.23 -3.92
CA THR A 59 20.14 10.94 -5.09
C THR A 59 20.56 9.62 -5.71
N LEU A 60 19.61 8.71 -5.95
CA LEU A 60 19.84 7.51 -6.76
C LEU A 60 18.97 7.57 -8.00
N THR A 61 19.59 7.43 -9.16
CA THR A 61 18.89 7.28 -10.44
C THR A 61 19.18 5.89 -11.00
N ALA A 62 18.16 5.03 -11.01
CA ALA A 62 18.26 3.68 -11.54
C ALA A 62 17.54 3.62 -12.90
N ILE A 63 18.27 3.26 -13.96
CA ILE A 63 17.76 3.22 -15.34
C ILE A 63 18.04 1.85 -15.91
N ASP A 64 17.00 1.08 -16.22
CA ASP A 64 17.12 -0.31 -16.68
C ASP A 64 17.89 -1.20 -15.67
N ALA A 65 17.82 -0.86 -14.38
CA ALA A 65 18.57 -1.51 -13.31
C ALA A 65 17.78 -2.63 -12.64
N ARG A 66 18.49 -3.52 -11.96
CA ARG A 66 17.94 -4.50 -11.02
C ARG A 66 18.54 -4.28 -9.65
N THR A 67 17.70 -4.23 -8.62
CA THR A 67 18.13 -4.04 -7.23
C THR A 67 17.36 -4.96 -6.30
N PHE A 68 17.91 -5.14 -5.10
CA PHE A 68 17.12 -5.58 -3.95
C PHE A 68 16.38 -4.38 -3.34
N ASP A 69 15.98 -4.47 -2.07
CA ASP A 69 15.25 -3.40 -1.38
C ASP A 69 16.00 -2.05 -1.40
N ILE A 70 15.22 -0.97 -1.53
CA ILE A 70 15.71 0.41 -1.51
C ILE A 70 15.04 1.16 -0.35
N ARG A 71 15.85 1.72 0.55
CA ARG A 71 15.37 2.56 1.66
C ARG A 71 15.80 4.01 1.46
N VAL A 72 14.86 4.93 1.51
CA VAL A 72 15.07 6.38 1.42
C VAL A 72 14.80 7.02 2.78
N ARG A 73 15.78 7.73 3.34
CA ARG A 73 15.70 8.34 4.68
C ARG A 73 16.02 9.84 4.67
N SER A 74 14.99 10.65 4.91
CA SER A 74 15.01 12.07 5.26
C SER A 74 15.81 13.00 4.33
N GLY A 75 15.15 13.50 3.27
CA GLY A 75 15.70 14.44 2.29
C GLY A 75 16.13 13.87 0.91
N PRO A 76 16.46 12.56 0.73
CA PRO A 76 16.93 12.06 -0.56
C PRO A 76 15.84 12.00 -1.65
N THR A 77 16.32 11.86 -2.89
CA THR A 77 15.49 11.61 -4.07
C THR A 77 15.84 10.27 -4.71
N LEU A 78 14.85 9.42 -4.92
CA LEU A 78 14.95 8.19 -5.70
C LEU A 78 14.28 8.38 -7.06
N THR A 79 14.95 7.97 -8.13
CA THR A 79 14.35 7.85 -9.47
C THR A 79 14.54 6.43 -9.97
N LEU A 80 13.45 5.74 -10.27
CA LEU A 80 13.45 4.45 -10.95
C LEU A 80 12.83 4.63 -12.33
N ASP A 81 13.55 4.22 -13.37
CA ASP A 81 13.09 4.24 -14.76
C ASP A 81 13.36 2.89 -15.40
N ARG A 82 12.32 2.19 -15.85
CA ARG A 82 12.39 0.82 -16.41
C ARG A 82 13.17 -0.17 -15.52
N SER A 83 13.09 0.00 -14.21
CA SER A 83 13.90 -0.77 -13.25
C SER A 83 13.07 -1.84 -12.53
N HIS A 84 13.76 -2.85 -11.99
CA HIS A 84 13.15 -3.95 -11.24
C HIS A 84 13.72 -3.99 -9.82
N VAL A 85 12.84 -3.91 -8.82
CA VAL A 85 13.20 -3.96 -7.40
C VAL A 85 12.60 -5.22 -6.79
N THR A 86 13.41 -6.04 -6.14
CA THR A 86 12.95 -7.26 -5.43
C THR A 86 13.37 -7.23 -3.98
N GLY A 87 12.44 -6.89 -3.08
CA GLY A 87 12.63 -7.03 -1.64
C GLY A 87 12.67 -8.49 -1.23
N ASP A 88 13.39 -8.81 -0.14
CA ASP A 88 13.46 -10.15 0.41
C ASP A 88 12.87 -10.24 1.83
N GLY A 89 12.30 -11.42 2.14
CA GLY A 89 11.74 -11.73 3.46
C GLY A 89 10.65 -10.74 3.92
N PHE A 90 11.02 -9.88 4.86
CA PHE A 90 10.13 -8.91 5.53
C PHE A 90 10.40 -7.47 5.12
N ASP A 91 11.36 -7.23 4.22
CA ASP A 91 11.69 -5.88 3.78
C ASP A 91 10.74 -5.40 2.69
N ASP A 92 10.38 -4.11 2.79
CA ASP A 92 9.64 -3.44 1.74
C ASP A 92 10.46 -3.42 0.44
N GLY A 93 9.81 -3.49 -0.72
CA GLY A 93 10.52 -3.36 -1.99
C GLY A 93 11.18 -1.98 -2.09
N VAL A 94 10.39 -0.92 -1.95
CA VAL A 94 10.88 0.44 -1.80
C VAL A 94 10.22 1.09 -0.58
N GLY A 95 11.03 1.57 0.36
CA GLY A 95 10.54 2.31 1.53
C GLY A 95 11.03 3.76 1.52
N VAL A 96 10.11 4.71 1.51
CA VAL A 96 10.38 6.15 1.49
C VAL A 96 9.93 6.78 2.80
N SER A 97 10.88 7.33 3.56
CA SER A 97 10.65 8.00 4.84
C SER A 97 11.21 9.41 4.80
N GLY A 98 10.35 10.41 4.71
CA GLY A 98 10.71 11.82 4.56
C GLY A 98 11.51 12.15 3.30
N GLY A 99 11.21 11.53 2.15
CA GLY A 99 11.93 11.76 0.89
C GLY A 99 11.02 11.84 -0.34
N THR A 100 11.62 11.95 -1.53
CA THR A 100 10.89 11.93 -2.81
C THR A 100 11.25 10.68 -3.61
N ALA A 101 10.26 10.04 -4.23
CA ALA A 101 10.50 8.96 -5.19
C ALA A 101 9.66 9.15 -6.46
N ASN A 102 10.31 9.02 -7.62
CA ASN A 102 9.67 8.99 -8.93
C ASN A 102 9.92 7.62 -9.57
N ILE A 103 8.86 6.87 -9.82
CA ILE A 103 8.92 5.48 -10.28
C ILE A 103 8.18 5.40 -11.62
N THR A 104 8.90 5.17 -12.71
CA THR A 104 8.35 5.16 -14.07
C THR A 104 8.66 3.85 -14.77
N ALA A 105 7.66 3.27 -15.44
CA ALA A 105 7.80 2.05 -16.23
C ALA A 105 8.49 0.88 -15.48
N SER A 106 8.35 0.83 -14.16
CA SER A 106 9.15 -0.02 -13.29
C SER A 106 8.30 -1.09 -12.61
N GLN A 107 8.96 -2.10 -12.06
CA GLN A 107 8.34 -3.19 -11.32
C GLN A 107 8.96 -3.29 -9.93
N ILE A 108 8.13 -3.26 -8.89
CA ILE A 108 8.56 -3.38 -7.50
C ILE A 108 7.85 -4.57 -6.88
N ASN A 109 8.62 -5.52 -6.37
CA ASN A 109 8.10 -6.69 -5.67
C ASN A 109 8.65 -6.66 -4.24
N GLY A 110 7.78 -6.43 -3.25
CA GLY A 110 8.14 -6.54 -1.83
C GLY A 110 8.25 -8.00 -1.38
N GLY A 111 8.80 -8.20 -0.18
CA GLY A 111 8.86 -9.52 0.44
C GLY A 111 7.48 -10.15 0.75
N THR A 112 7.49 -11.44 1.10
CA THR A 112 6.28 -12.27 1.30
C THR A 112 5.37 -11.80 2.43
N ASN A 113 5.87 -11.01 3.38
CA ASN A 113 5.05 -10.39 4.43
C ASN A 113 5.37 -8.90 4.60
N ALA A 114 5.76 -8.25 3.51
CA ALA A 114 6.18 -6.86 3.47
C ALA A 114 5.25 -6.02 2.59
N THR A 115 5.55 -4.72 2.51
CA THR A 115 4.87 -3.80 1.59
C THR A 115 5.65 -3.70 0.29
N GLY A 116 4.98 -3.60 -0.86
CA GLY A 116 5.67 -3.33 -2.13
C GLY A 116 6.33 -1.96 -2.11
N LEU A 117 5.55 -0.91 -1.85
CA LEU A 117 5.98 0.48 -1.77
C LEU A 117 5.44 1.17 -0.51
N SER A 118 6.30 1.71 0.35
CA SER A 118 5.89 2.51 1.50
C SER A 118 6.30 3.97 1.39
N ALA A 119 5.42 4.88 1.81
CA ALA A 119 5.62 6.31 1.87
C ALA A 119 5.19 6.83 3.25
N GLY A 120 6.14 7.35 4.01
CA GLY A 120 5.88 7.83 5.37
C GLY A 120 6.69 9.03 5.78
N ASP A 121 6.40 9.55 6.97
CA ASP A 121 7.16 10.64 7.55
C ASP A 121 8.62 10.21 7.82
N GLY A 122 9.53 11.17 7.78
CA GLY A 122 10.91 11.00 8.19
C GLY A 122 10.99 10.66 9.69
N PRO A 123 12.15 10.16 10.16
CA PRO A 123 12.33 9.76 11.56
C PRO A 123 12.06 10.87 12.59
N ASP A 124 12.16 12.13 12.16
CA ASP A 124 11.92 13.32 12.99
C ASP A 124 10.45 13.82 12.94
N GLY A 125 9.61 13.19 12.10
CA GLY A 125 8.21 13.57 11.90
C GLY A 125 7.99 14.92 11.21
N THR A 126 9.06 15.57 10.72
CA THR A 126 8.97 16.93 10.15
C THR A 126 8.83 16.93 8.64
N THR A 127 9.41 15.92 7.97
CA THR A 127 9.41 15.80 6.51
C THR A 127 8.53 14.63 6.10
N SER A 128 7.53 14.87 5.26
CA SER A 128 6.67 13.82 4.73
C SER A 128 7.13 13.36 3.35
N SER A 129 6.83 12.12 3.00
CA SER A 129 7.25 11.58 1.70
C SER A 129 6.33 12.01 0.58
N LYS A 130 6.88 12.16 -0.62
CA LYS A 130 6.13 12.33 -1.86
C LYS A 130 6.56 11.29 -2.89
N VAL A 131 5.65 10.41 -3.25
CA VAL A 131 5.93 9.31 -4.19
C VAL A 131 4.99 9.39 -5.38
N THR A 132 5.56 9.38 -6.58
CA THR A 132 4.83 9.33 -7.85
C THR A 132 5.18 8.04 -8.58
N VAL A 133 4.16 7.32 -9.02
CA VAL A 133 4.26 6.04 -9.71
C VAL A 133 3.54 6.16 -11.05
N LEU A 134 4.26 5.92 -12.14
CA LEU A 134 3.80 6.10 -13.51
C LEU A 134 4.05 4.82 -14.31
N ASP A 135 3.04 4.32 -15.01
CA ASP A 135 3.16 3.16 -15.92
C ASP A 135 3.85 1.94 -15.25
N SER A 136 3.62 1.73 -13.95
CA SER A 136 4.40 0.78 -13.14
C SER A 136 3.52 -0.26 -12.45
N THR A 137 4.15 -1.35 -12.01
CA THR A 137 3.49 -2.43 -11.25
C THR A 137 4.19 -2.61 -9.92
N ILE A 138 3.41 -2.59 -8.84
CA ILE A 138 3.91 -2.75 -7.48
C ILE A 138 3.15 -3.89 -6.83
N THR A 139 3.88 -4.87 -6.31
CA THR A 139 3.33 -5.97 -5.55
C THR A 139 4.00 -6.03 -4.18
N GLY A 140 3.24 -6.37 -3.15
CA GLY A 140 3.77 -6.76 -1.86
C GLY A 140 3.02 -7.95 -1.31
N GLY A 141 3.66 -8.70 -0.42
CA GLY A 141 3.02 -9.80 0.28
C GLY A 141 1.85 -9.29 1.12
N ARG A 142 2.16 -8.51 2.16
CA ARG A 142 1.15 -8.00 3.09
C ARG A 142 0.35 -6.84 2.51
N ASN A 143 1.03 -5.82 1.99
CA ASN A 143 0.35 -4.69 1.35
C ASN A 143 0.98 -4.38 0.00
N GLY A 144 0.18 -4.02 -1.01
CA GLY A 144 0.74 -3.47 -2.24
C GLY A 144 1.48 -2.16 -1.96
N GLY A 145 0.80 -1.24 -1.26
CA GLY A 145 1.39 0.00 -0.79
C GLY A 145 0.99 0.37 0.63
N LEU A 146 1.76 1.29 1.21
CA LEU A 146 1.48 1.91 2.51
C LEU A 146 1.72 3.41 2.39
N VAL A 147 0.76 4.22 2.81
CA VAL A 147 0.94 5.67 2.94
C VAL A 147 0.51 6.13 4.33
N ASN A 148 1.42 6.76 5.07
CA ASN A 148 1.11 7.28 6.39
C ASN A 148 1.64 8.70 6.59
N GLY A 149 1.30 9.27 7.75
CA GLY A 149 1.82 10.57 8.10
C GLY A 149 1.11 11.66 7.31
N ARG A 150 1.83 12.68 6.85
CA ARG A 150 1.30 13.63 5.85
C ARG A 150 1.82 13.32 4.44
N SER A 151 2.23 12.07 4.21
CA SER A 151 2.83 11.63 2.95
C SER A 151 1.80 11.52 1.82
N GLN A 152 2.32 11.55 0.59
CA GLN A 152 1.54 11.50 -0.64
C GLN A 152 2.01 10.34 -1.52
N LEU A 153 1.05 9.54 -2.00
CA LEU A 153 1.25 8.53 -3.03
C LEU A 153 0.36 8.86 -4.24
N ASN A 154 0.96 9.08 -5.41
CA ASN A 154 0.24 9.34 -6.64
C ASN A 154 0.48 8.20 -7.62
N LEU A 155 -0.59 7.51 -8.02
CA LEU A 155 -0.59 6.43 -9.01
C LEU A 155 -1.19 6.94 -10.32
N GLU A 156 -0.48 6.77 -11.41
CA GLU A 156 -0.96 7.08 -12.76
C GLU A 156 -0.65 5.90 -13.68
N ARG A 157 -1.69 5.36 -14.34
CA ARG A 157 -1.59 4.19 -15.22
C ARG A 157 -0.81 3.02 -14.59
N SER A 158 -1.01 2.81 -13.29
CA SER A 158 -0.21 1.89 -12.50
C SER A 158 -1.07 0.88 -11.73
N SER A 159 -0.45 -0.20 -11.28
CA SER A 159 -1.10 -1.21 -10.44
C SER A 159 -0.40 -1.39 -9.10
N LEU A 160 -1.20 -1.57 -8.05
CA LEU A 160 -0.76 -1.76 -6.68
C LEU A 160 -1.48 -2.97 -6.07
N ALA A 161 -0.75 -4.04 -5.73
CA ALA A 161 -1.34 -5.30 -5.30
C ALA A 161 -0.77 -5.85 -3.99
N GLY A 162 -1.63 -6.08 -3.00
CA GLY A 162 -1.33 -6.89 -1.82
C GLY A 162 -1.78 -8.33 -2.05
N THR A 163 -0.85 -9.27 -1.98
CA THR A 163 -1.05 -10.64 -2.50
C THR A 163 -1.42 -11.68 -1.44
N ASN A 164 -1.14 -11.41 -0.16
CA ASN A 164 -1.53 -12.28 0.93
C ASN A 164 -3.05 -12.25 1.11
N PRO A 165 -3.70 -13.38 1.48
CA PRO A 165 -5.16 -13.45 1.67
C PRO A 165 -5.73 -12.49 2.72
N GLU A 166 -4.91 -12.06 3.70
CA GLU A 166 -5.27 -11.07 4.71
C GLU A 166 -4.71 -9.67 4.40
N GLY A 167 -4.05 -9.52 3.25
CA GLY A 167 -3.36 -8.30 2.84
C GLY A 167 -4.29 -7.24 2.26
N ALA A 168 -3.81 -6.00 2.28
CA ALA A 168 -4.50 -4.86 1.66
C ALA A 168 -3.82 -4.46 0.35
N GLY A 169 -4.58 -3.94 -0.63
CA GLY A 169 -3.95 -3.31 -1.79
C GLY A 169 -3.19 -2.06 -1.38
N LEU A 170 -3.84 -1.21 -0.59
CA LEU A 170 -3.25 -0.02 0.02
C LEU A 170 -3.63 0.07 1.49
N LEU A 171 -2.64 0.27 2.36
CA LEU A 171 -2.84 0.64 3.76
C LEU A 171 -2.59 2.14 3.95
N MET A 172 -3.56 2.85 4.54
CA MET A 172 -3.49 4.29 4.77
C MET A 172 -3.58 4.62 6.27
N SER A 173 -2.79 5.58 6.74
CA SER A 173 -2.88 6.10 8.12
C SER A 173 -2.52 7.59 8.18
N SER A 174 -3.53 8.44 8.04
CA SER A 174 -3.47 9.91 7.85
C SER A 174 -2.79 10.38 6.56
N GLY A 175 -2.36 9.45 5.69
CA GLY A 175 -1.73 9.74 4.41
C GLY A 175 -2.74 10.08 3.28
N ASN A 176 -2.21 10.61 2.18
CA ASN A 176 -2.99 10.95 0.99
C ASN A 176 -2.60 10.06 -0.19
N ALA A 177 -3.59 9.49 -0.86
CA ALA A 177 -3.38 8.71 -2.08
C ALA A 177 -4.28 9.21 -3.21
N THR A 178 -3.70 9.36 -4.40
CA THR A 178 -4.44 9.61 -5.63
C THR A 178 -4.16 8.49 -6.63
N ALA A 179 -5.18 8.06 -7.34
CA ALA A 179 -5.08 7.06 -8.40
C ALA A 179 -5.82 7.56 -9.64
N SER A 180 -5.13 7.61 -10.77
CA SER A 180 -5.69 7.98 -12.08
C SER A 180 -5.42 6.86 -13.08
N SER A 181 -6.47 6.34 -13.72
CA SER A 181 -6.38 5.18 -14.62
C SER A 181 -5.57 4.02 -14.04
N SER A 182 -5.74 3.77 -12.74
CA SER A 182 -4.89 2.85 -11.96
C SER A 182 -5.73 1.81 -11.21
N SER A 183 -5.12 0.72 -10.79
CA SER A 183 -5.80 -0.36 -10.06
C SER A 183 -5.14 -0.63 -8.71
N ILE A 184 -5.94 -0.76 -7.66
CA ILE A 184 -5.52 -1.17 -6.33
C ILE A 184 -6.23 -2.48 -5.99
N THR A 185 -5.50 -3.53 -5.64
CA THR A 185 -6.08 -4.85 -5.35
C THR A 185 -5.49 -5.41 -4.06
N GLY A 186 -6.36 -5.81 -3.12
CA GLY A 186 -5.93 -6.50 -1.91
C GLY A 186 -6.50 -7.90 -1.82
N GLY A 187 -5.70 -8.82 -1.30
CA GLY A 187 -6.13 -10.19 -1.04
C GLY A 187 -7.31 -10.28 -0.07
N LYS A 188 -7.43 -9.34 0.88
CA LYS A 188 -8.63 -9.14 1.70
C LYS A 188 -9.42 -7.92 1.28
N ASN A 189 -8.96 -6.75 1.70
CA ASN A 189 -9.59 -5.46 1.43
C ASN A 189 -8.79 -4.69 0.38
N GLY A 190 -9.44 -4.01 -0.55
CA GLY A 190 -8.74 -3.25 -1.57
C GLY A 190 -7.93 -2.10 -0.94
N VAL A 191 -8.59 -1.28 -0.13
CA VAL A 191 -7.95 -0.27 0.72
C VAL A 191 -8.34 -0.50 2.17
N TRP A 192 -7.35 -0.36 3.05
CA TRP A 192 -7.58 -0.28 4.49
C TRP A 192 -7.11 1.08 5.00
N ILE A 193 -8.04 1.84 5.57
CA ILE A 193 -7.77 3.10 6.24
C ILE A 193 -7.79 2.84 7.75
N ALA A 194 -6.60 2.93 8.34
CA ALA A 194 -6.36 2.79 9.76
C ALA A 194 -5.99 4.14 10.39
N VAL A 195 -5.80 4.13 11.69
CA VAL A 195 -5.44 5.33 12.47
C VAL A 195 -3.93 5.60 12.46
N ASN A 196 -3.57 6.88 12.56
CA ASN A 196 -2.26 7.30 13.07
C ASN A 196 -2.45 8.07 14.39
N PRO A 197 -2.14 7.47 15.56
CA PRO A 197 -2.45 8.09 16.86
C PRO A 197 -1.69 9.41 17.11
N GLY A 198 -0.62 9.68 16.36
CA GLY A 198 0.14 10.93 16.45
C GLY A 198 -0.41 12.08 15.60
N ILE A 199 -1.43 11.83 14.76
CA ILE A 199 -1.92 12.80 13.77
C ILE A 199 -3.45 12.88 13.79
N SER A 200 -3.96 14.05 14.15
CA SER A 200 -5.39 14.37 14.04
C SER A 200 -5.69 14.93 12.64
N ALA A 201 -5.67 14.05 11.64
CA ALA A 201 -6.07 14.38 10.27
C ALA A 201 -6.64 13.13 9.57
N PRO A 202 -7.67 13.28 8.73
CA PRO A 202 -8.22 12.17 7.95
C PRO A 202 -7.22 11.71 6.90
N SER A 203 -7.29 10.41 6.55
CA SER A 203 -6.67 9.93 5.31
C SER A 203 -7.52 10.34 4.12
N THR A 204 -6.90 10.75 3.00
CA THR A 204 -7.63 11.12 1.78
C THR A 204 -7.31 10.17 0.64
N LEU A 205 -8.32 9.53 0.08
CA LEU A 205 -8.21 8.67 -1.10
C LEU A 205 -9.02 9.26 -2.25
N ILE A 206 -8.37 9.51 -3.39
CA ILE A 206 -9.03 9.99 -4.61
C ILE A 206 -8.79 8.98 -5.72
N LEU A 207 -9.87 8.45 -6.28
CA LEU A 207 -9.88 7.58 -7.45
C LEU A 207 -10.49 8.33 -8.61
N ASP A 208 -9.74 8.44 -9.71
CA ASP A 208 -10.15 9.20 -10.88
C ASP A 208 -9.85 8.46 -12.19
N ASN A 209 -10.49 8.90 -13.27
CA ASN A 209 -10.25 8.46 -14.64
C ASN A 209 -10.18 6.94 -14.81
N GLN A 210 -11.28 6.25 -14.50
CA GLN A 210 -11.41 4.80 -14.62
C GLN A 210 -10.45 4.01 -13.70
N SER A 211 -10.19 4.53 -12.50
CA SER A 211 -9.44 3.77 -11.49
C SER A 211 -10.32 2.72 -10.80
N SER A 212 -9.70 1.70 -10.21
CA SER A 212 -10.42 0.61 -9.53
C SER A 212 -9.78 0.25 -8.19
N VAL A 213 -10.63 -0.13 -7.23
CA VAL A 213 -10.23 -0.74 -5.96
C VAL A 213 -10.98 -2.06 -5.81
N ILE A 214 -10.24 -3.15 -5.59
CA ILE A 214 -10.79 -4.51 -5.46
C ILE A 214 -10.33 -5.15 -4.14
N GLY A 215 -11.29 -5.56 -3.31
CA GLY A 215 -11.07 -6.43 -2.15
C GLY A 215 -11.49 -7.87 -2.47
N GLN A 216 -10.52 -8.79 -2.56
CA GLN A 216 -10.75 -10.16 -3.04
C GLN A 216 -11.40 -11.10 -2.01
N ASN A 217 -11.30 -10.79 -0.72
CA ASN A 217 -11.87 -11.59 0.37
C ASN A 217 -12.45 -10.68 1.48
N GLY A 218 -12.96 -9.53 1.09
CA GLY A 218 -13.47 -8.50 1.99
C GLY A 218 -14.12 -7.36 1.21
N SER A 219 -14.16 -6.21 1.88
CA SER A 219 -14.75 -4.97 1.39
C SER A 219 -13.79 -4.26 0.42
N ALA A 220 -14.31 -3.44 -0.50
CA ALA A 220 -13.45 -2.64 -1.37
C ALA A 220 -12.61 -1.67 -0.51
N ILE A 221 -13.26 -0.96 0.41
CA ILE A 221 -12.62 -0.07 1.37
C ILE A 221 -13.09 -0.41 2.78
N LEU A 222 -12.13 -0.65 3.68
CA LEU A 222 -12.35 -0.80 5.11
C LEU A 222 -11.79 0.42 5.85
N VAL A 223 -12.60 1.05 6.69
CA VAL A 223 -12.20 2.10 7.63
C VAL A 223 -12.33 1.52 9.04
N ASP A 224 -11.21 1.13 9.64
CA ASP A 224 -11.20 0.47 10.95
C ASP A 224 -9.90 0.78 11.70
N GLY A 225 -10.05 1.22 12.95
CA GLY A 225 -8.97 1.49 13.90
C GLY A 225 -8.86 0.43 14.99
N PHE A 226 -9.37 -0.78 14.76
CA PHE A 226 -9.29 -1.94 15.65
C PHE A 226 -9.86 -1.72 17.05
N ASN A 227 -10.87 -0.87 17.20
CA ASN A 227 -11.40 -0.45 18.51
C ASN A 227 -10.37 0.18 19.46
N VAL A 228 -9.17 0.52 18.98
CA VAL A 228 -8.14 1.22 19.79
C VAL A 228 -8.18 2.72 19.58
N SER A 229 -8.77 3.18 18.48
CA SER A 229 -8.97 4.61 18.15
C SER A 229 -9.89 4.77 16.95
N THR A 230 -10.28 6.01 16.66
CA THR A 230 -11.26 6.37 15.64
C THR A 230 -10.57 6.87 14.36
N PRO A 231 -10.41 6.05 13.31
CA PRO A 231 -9.86 6.52 12.04
C PRO A 231 -10.83 7.52 11.39
N SER A 232 -10.31 8.40 10.54
CA SER A 232 -11.12 9.30 9.72
C SER A 232 -10.67 9.24 8.27
N ALA A 233 -11.64 9.23 7.35
CA ALA A 233 -11.40 9.04 5.92
C ALA A 233 -12.23 10.01 5.07
N ASN A 234 -11.58 10.60 4.06
CA ASN A 234 -12.24 11.27 2.94
C ASN A 234 -11.95 10.45 1.68
N ILE A 235 -13.00 9.98 1.01
CA ILE A 235 -12.90 9.09 -0.13
C ILE A 235 -13.68 9.69 -1.29
N GLU A 236 -13.04 9.81 -2.45
CA GLU A 236 -13.63 10.35 -3.66
C GLU A 236 -13.51 9.34 -4.80
N VAL A 237 -14.63 8.98 -5.42
CA VAL A 237 -14.71 8.07 -6.57
C VAL A 237 -15.27 8.82 -7.76
N ARG A 238 -14.39 9.13 -8.72
CA ARG A 238 -14.66 10.07 -9.81
C ARG A 238 -14.46 9.46 -11.19
N ASN A 239 -15.17 10.02 -12.17
CA ASN A 239 -14.98 9.80 -13.60
C ASN A 239 -14.82 8.31 -13.97
N LYS A 240 -15.91 7.56 -13.78
CA LYS A 240 -16.03 6.14 -14.11
C LYS A 240 -15.09 5.23 -13.29
N SER A 241 -14.63 5.69 -12.14
CA SER A 241 -13.88 4.84 -11.21
C SER A 241 -14.83 3.88 -10.49
N THR A 242 -14.30 2.76 -10.01
CA THR A 242 -15.07 1.64 -9.46
C THR A 242 -14.52 1.16 -8.13
N LEU A 243 -15.41 0.60 -7.32
CA LEU A 243 -15.12 -0.10 -6.07
C LEU A 243 -15.77 -1.48 -6.16
N GLU A 244 -15.04 -2.53 -5.79
CA GLU A 244 -15.54 -3.90 -5.77
C GLU A 244 -15.06 -4.63 -4.51
N GLY A 245 -16.00 -5.04 -3.66
CA GLY A 245 -15.74 -5.93 -2.54
C GLY A 245 -16.37 -7.29 -2.84
N SER A 246 -15.60 -8.37 -2.68
CA SER A 246 -16.10 -9.75 -2.86
C SER A 246 -17.30 -10.09 -1.97
N ASN A 247 -17.44 -9.42 -0.82
CA ASN A 247 -18.57 -9.54 0.10
C ASN A 247 -19.76 -8.64 -0.26
N GLY A 248 -19.69 -7.91 -1.38
CA GLY A 248 -20.71 -6.95 -1.82
C GLY A 248 -20.64 -5.58 -1.12
N THR A 249 -19.63 -5.32 -0.29
CA THR A 249 -19.47 -4.06 0.46
C THR A 249 -18.43 -3.16 -0.19
N LEU A 250 -18.84 -1.94 -0.54
CA LEU A 250 -17.97 -0.91 -1.12
C LEU A 250 -17.18 -0.19 -0.03
N LEU A 251 -17.88 0.20 1.03
CA LEU A 251 -17.32 0.92 2.18
C LEU A 251 -17.87 0.31 3.46
N GLU A 252 -16.96 -0.10 4.33
CA GLU A 252 -17.23 -0.59 5.68
C GLU A 252 -16.56 0.33 6.70
N VAL A 253 -17.31 0.83 7.68
CA VAL A 253 -16.81 1.77 8.70
C VAL A 253 -17.05 1.23 10.11
N ASN A 254 -15.98 0.89 10.81
CA ASN A 254 -16.02 0.18 12.09
C ASN A 254 -15.28 0.96 13.19
N GLY A 255 -15.46 0.51 14.44
CA GLY A 255 -14.65 0.91 15.59
C GLY A 255 -14.76 2.37 16.00
N GLY A 256 -15.92 3.00 15.75
CA GLY A 256 -16.13 4.43 15.99
C GLY A 256 -15.45 5.33 14.97
N GLY A 257 -15.00 4.78 13.84
CA GLY A 257 -14.40 5.53 12.75
C GLY A 257 -15.38 6.49 12.07
N SER A 258 -14.86 7.42 11.27
CA SER A 258 -15.64 8.29 10.40
C SER A 258 -15.20 8.19 8.94
N ALA A 259 -16.16 8.17 8.01
CA ALA A 259 -15.86 8.18 6.58
C ALA A 259 -16.83 9.09 5.80
N ASN A 260 -16.28 9.89 4.91
CA ASN A 260 -17.02 10.68 3.93
C ASN A 260 -16.75 10.10 2.53
N LEU A 261 -17.80 9.59 1.88
CA LEU A 261 -17.72 9.04 0.52
C LEU A 261 -18.39 9.99 -0.48
N LEU A 262 -17.62 10.55 -1.39
CA LEU A 262 -18.10 11.27 -2.57
C LEU A 262 -18.05 10.35 -3.80
N VAL A 263 -19.17 10.24 -4.51
CA VAL A 263 -19.24 9.55 -5.80
C VAL A 263 -19.70 10.56 -6.85
N SER A 264 -18.87 10.74 -7.88
CA SER A 264 -19.08 11.75 -8.92
C SER A 264 -18.86 11.12 -10.29
N ASN A 265 -19.81 11.25 -11.22
CA ASN A 265 -19.70 10.72 -12.59
C ASN A 265 -19.21 9.26 -12.64
N SER A 266 -19.71 8.42 -11.72
CA SER A 266 -19.30 7.02 -11.53
C SER A 266 -20.51 6.16 -11.19
N SER A 267 -20.46 4.88 -11.56
CA SER A 267 -21.53 3.92 -11.30
C SER A 267 -21.01 2.80 -10.41
N LEU A 268 -21.53 2.69 -9.20
CA LEU A 268 -21.12 1.72 -8.20
C LEU A 268 -22.25 0.74 -7.88
N VAL A 269 -21.90 -0.52 -7.64
CA VAL A 269 -22.82 -1.59 -7.26
C VAL A 269 -22.28 -2.27 -6.01
N GLY A 270 -23.00 -2.13 -4.90
CA GLY A 270 -22.63 -2.69 -3.60
C GLY A 270 -23.10 -1.80 -2.45
N ASN A 271 -22.85 -2.27 -1.24
CA ASN A 271 -23.40 -1.68 -0.02
C ASN A 271 -22.41 -0.71 0.65
N VAL A 272 -22.95 0.22 1.44
CA VAL A 272 -22.21 0.99 2.43
C VAL A 272 -22.72 0.60 3.81
N ILE A 273 -21.82 0.13 4.66
CA ILE A 273 -22.14 -0.40 5.98
C ILE A 273 -21.37 0.39 7.03
N VAL A 274 -22.08 0.96 7.98
CA VAL A 274 -21.51 1.73 9.10
C VAL A 274 -21.87 1.03 10.40
N GLU A 275 -20.87 0.61 11.19
CA GLU A 275 -21.11 0.02 12.51
C GLU A 275 -21.76 1.04 13.47
N ALA A 276 -22.59 0.56 14.39
CA ALA A 276 -23.16 1.40 15.43
C ALA A 276 -22.05 2.10 16.25
N GLY A 277 -22.15 3.42 16.39
CA GLY A 277 -21.11 4.25 17.04
C GLY A 277 -20.07 4.80 16.08
N SER A 278 -20.00 4.32 14.83
CA SER A 278 -19.25 4.93 13.73
C SER A 278 -20.10 5.99 13.00
N VAL A 279 -19.44 6.78 12.15
CA VAL A 279 -20.07 7.84 11.34
C VAL A 279 -19.77 7.63 9.86
N GLY A 280 -20.80 7.60 9.04
CA GLY A 280 -20.66 7.55 7.58
C GLY A 280 -21.50 8.61 6.90
N THR A 281 -20.94 9.29 5.91
CA THR A 281 -21.70 10.16 5.00
C THR A 281 -21.45 9.74 3.54
N VAL A 282 -22.49 9.84 2.72
CA VAL A 282 -22.41 9.60 1.27
C VAL A 282 -22.95 10.82 0.53
N GLN A 283 -22.20 11.28 -0.47
CA GLN A 283 -22.63 12.28 -1.42
C GLN A 283 -22.55 11.70 -2.84
N LEU A 284 -23.65 11.77 -3.58
CA LEU A 284 -23.74 11.42 -4.99
C LEU A 284 -23.95 12.69 -5.80
N GLU A 285 -23.18 12.85 -6.88
CA GLU A 285 -23.27 14.03 -7.76
C GLU A 285 -22.88 13.71 -9.21
N ASN A 286 -23.13 14.66 -10.11
CA ASN A 286 -22.73 14.62 -11.52
C ASN A 286 -23.11 13.32 -12.22
N ALA A 287 -24.41 12.97 -12.19
CA ALA A 287 -24.97 11.74 -12.74
C ALA A 287 -24.37 10.44 -12.16
N ALA A 288 -23.79 10.49 -10.96
CA ALA A 288 -23.36 9.28 -10.26
C ALA A 288 -24.55 8.35 -9.97
N THR A 289 -24.29 7.04 -10.00
CA THR A 289 -25.27 6.03 -9.57
C THR A 289 -24.65 5.14 -8.51
N LEU A 290 -25.36 4.94 -7.41
CA LEU A 290 -25.02 3.91 -6.42
C LEU A 290 -26.21 2.93 -6.34
N THR A 291 -25.98 1.66 -6.65
CA THR A 291 -26.98 0.59 -6.52
C THR A 291 -26.61 -0.30 -5.35
N GLY A 292 -27.42 -0.30 -4.30
CA GLY A 292 -27.09 -1.05 -3.09
C GLY A 292 -27.81 -0.56 -1.85
N ARG A 293 -27.52 -1.20 -0.73
CA ARG A 293 -28.03 -0.84 0.59
C ARG A 293 -27.10 0.15 1.29
N LEU A 294 -27.68 1.09 2.03
CA LEU A 294 -26.98 2.05 2.88
C LEU A 294 -27.46 1.85 4.31
N ASP A 295 -26.56 1.42 5.20
CA ASP A 295 -26.90 1.05 6.58
C ASP A 295 -26.26 1.96 7.61
N ASN A 296 -27.09 2.40 8.57
CA ASN A 296 -26.69 3.23 9.70
C ASN A 296 -25.89 4.47 9.25
N LEU A 297 -26.33 5.07 8.14
CA LEU A 297 -25.67 6.20 7.52
C LEU A 297 -26.15 7.50 8.18
N GLU A 298 -25.23 8.37 8.57
CA GLU A 298 -25.60 9.64 9.19
C GLU A 298 -26.26 10.57 8.17
N GLN A 299 -25.69 10.63 6.97
CA GLN A 299 -26.18 11.53 5.94
C GLN A 299 -26.01 10.94 4.54
N LEU A 300 -27.09 10.98 3.77
CA LEU A 300 -27.08 10.83 2.31
C LEU A 300 -27.41 12.17 1.64
N THR A 301 -26.58 12.59 0.69
CA THR A 301 -26.81 13.75 -0.17
C THR A 301 -26.85 13.30 -1.63
N ILE A 302 -27.91 13.64 -2.37
CA ILE A 302 -28.07 13.25 -3.79
C ILE A 302 -28.30 14.50 -4.64
N ASN A 303 -27.32 14.85 -5.46
CA ASN A 303 -27.27 16.09 -6.23
C ASN A 303 -27.11 15.84 -7.74
N SER A 304 -27.35 16.86 -8.56
CA SER A 304 -26.86 16.94 -9.95
C SER A 304 -27.13 15.67 -10.79
N ASP A 305 -28.41 15.29 -10.92
CA ASP A 305 -28.90 14.12 -11.66
C ASP A 305 -28.36 12.76 -11.16
N ALA A 306 -27.76 12.72 -9.96
CA ALA A 306 -27.32 11.46 -9.36
C ALA A 306 -28.50 10.62 -8.87
N THR A 307 -28.31 9.30 -8.81
CA THR A 307 -29.35 8.34 -8.42
C THR A 307 -28.83 7.36 -7.38
N TRP A 308 -29.56 7.19 -6.29
CA TRP A 308 -29.44 6.01 -5.44
C TRP A 308 -30.50 4.98 -5.84
N VAL A 309 -30.08 3.79 -6.28
CA VAL A 309 -30.96 2.66 -6.57
C VAL A 309 -30.99 1.74 -5.35
N MET A 310 -32.13 1.74 -4.66
CA MET A 310 -32.36 0.93 -3.48
C MET A 310 -32.66 -0.52 -3.86
N VAL A 311 -31.89 -1.45 -3.33
CA VAL A 311 -32.09 -2.90 -3.50
C VAL A 311 -32.72 -3.58 -2.27
N GLY A 312 -32.95 -2.80 -1.21
CA GLY A 312 -33.55 -3.22 0.05
C GLY A 312 -33.74 -2.02 0.98
N ASP A 313 -34.16 -2.28 2.22
CA ASP A 313 -34.31 -1.24 3.24
C ASP A 313 -32.96 -0.56 3.52
N GLY A 314 -32.97 0.76 3.69
CA GLY A 314 -31.81 1.53 4.10
C GLY A 314 -32.09 2.27 5.40
N ASP A 315 -31.05 2.44 6.22
CA ASP A 315 -31.10 3.17 7.48
C ASP A 315 -30.25 4.42 7.36
N ILE A 316 -30.91 5.57 7.20
CA ILE A 316 -30.30 6.87 6.94
C ILE A 316 -30.91 7.89 7.88
N ALA A 317 -30.09 8.55 8.70
CA ALA A 317 -30.58 9.54 9.66
C ALA A 317 -31.00 10.86 8.99
N ARG A 318 -30.25 11.33 7.99
CA ARG A 318 -30.53 12.58 7.25
C ARG A 318 -30.42 12.37 5.75
N LEU A 319 -31.48 12.74 5.03
CA LEU A 319 -31.50 12.74 3.56
C LEU A 319 -31.62 14.18 3.05
N SER A 320 -30.72 14.56 2.16
CA SER A 320 -30.75 15.82 1.41
C SER A 320 -30.73 15.55 -0.08
N MET A 321 -31.57 16.26 -0.84
CA MET A 321 -31.67 16.08 -2.30
C MET A 321 -31.72 17.43 -2.99
N ASP A 322 -30.86 17.62 -4.01
CA ASP A 322 -30.79 18.82 -4.85
C ASP A 322 -30.61 18.42 -6.32
N GLY A 323 -31.73 18.07 -6.98
CA GLY A 323 -31.72 17.60 -8.38
C GLY A 323 -31.31 16.14 -8.57
N GLY A 324 -31.23 15.35 -7.49
CA GLY A 324 -31.02 13.91 -7.55
C GLY A 324 -32.32 13.08 -7.46
N ALA A 325 -32.19 11.76 -7.59
CA ALA A 325 -33.30 10.81 -7.50
C ALA A 325 -33.00 9.60 -6.60
N ILE A 326 -34.07 8.99 -6.08
CA ILE A 326 -34.03 7.67 -5.47
C ILE A 326 -34.92 6.74 -6.31
N LYS A 327 -34.35 5.63 -6.77
CA LYS A 327 -35.09 4.56 -7.45
C LYS A 327 -35.36 3.44 -6.45
N LEU A 328 -36.63 3.07 -6.28
CA LEU A 328 -37.04 1.96 -5.43
C LEU A 328 -37.11 0.66 -6.26
N GLY A 329 -36.19 -0.26 -5.99
CA GLY A 329 -36.08 -1.53 -6.72
C GLY A 329 -35.42 -1.38 -8.10
N GLU A 330 -35.11 -2.53 -8.70
CA GLU A 330 -34.33 -2.56 -9.95
C GLU A 330 -35.19 -2.44 -11.23
N ARG A 331 -36.52 -2.58 -11.13
CA ARG A 331 -37.44 -2.49 -12.28
C ARG A 331 -37.95 -1.08 -12.47
#